data_AF-A0A0M8QQW2-F1
#
_entry.id   AF-A0A0M8QQW2-F1
#
_cell.length_a   1.000
_cell.length_b   1.000
_cell.length_c   1.000
_cell.angle_alpha   90.00
_cell.angle_beta   90.00
_cell.angle_gamma   90.00
#
_symmetry.space_group_name_H-M   'P 1'
#
loop_
_entity.id
_entity.type
_entity.pdbx_description
1 polymer ?
#
loop_
_entity_poly.entity_id
_entity_poly.type
_entity_poly.pdbx_seq_one_letter_code
_entity_poly.pdbx_strand_id
1 'polypeptide(L)'
;MFRFLEDRFACAQACTECARSCATRASLVDPDGTENQELVRRKGIMCAEVCDATCRVLSEQNQVDEATIRVQVEWCRQVCLESAQVFDGHSGAEETAQACRACARACTEFLATLN
;
A
#
# COMPACT_ATOMS: atom_id res chain seq x y z
N MET A 1 -14.31 17.98 -8.39
CA MET A 1 -13.35 17.75 -9.49
C MET A 1 -11.90 17.98 -9.05
N PHE A 2 -11.50 19.18 -8.59
CA PHE A 2 -10.11 19.41 -8.14
C PHE A 2 -9.66 18.51 -6.98
N ARG A 3 -10.47 18.41 -5.91
CA ARG A 3 -10.21 17.52 -4.76
C ARG A 3 -10.04 16.05 -5.16
N PHE A 4 -10.91 15.55 -6.04
CA PHE A 4 -10.83 14.18 -6.55
C PHE A 4 -9.48 13.91 -7.26
N LEU A 5 -9.03 14.83 -8.12
CA LEU A 5 -7.75 14.68 -8.81
C LEU A 5 -6.58 14.77 -7.84
N GLU A 6 -6.58 15.75 -6.94
CA GLU A 6 -5.54 15.90 -5.90
C GLU A 6 -5.41 14.65 -5.05
N ASP A 7 -6.52 14.13 -4.52
CA ASP A 7 -6.52 12.97 -3.64
C ASP A 7 -6.17 11.69 -4.43
N ARG A 8 -6.56 11.59 -5.72
CA ARG A 8 -6.13 10.52 -6.63
C ARG A 8 -4.62 10.51 -6.81
N PHE A 9 -4.00 11.67 -7.07
CA PHE A 9 -2.55 11.79 -7.22
C PHE A 9 -1.82 11.49 -5.90
N ALA A 10 -2.33 12.02 -4.78
CA ALA A 10 -1.76 11.76 -3.46
C ALA A 10 -1.80 10.26 -3.12
N CYS A 11 -2.91 9.59 -3.42
CA CYS A 11 -3.05 8.14 -3.24
C CYS A 11 -2.08 7.35 -4.12
N ALA A 12 -1.95 7.70 -5.41
CA ALA A 12 -1.00 7.05 -6.31
C ALA A 12 0.47 7.21 -5.84
N GLN A 13 0.84 8.42 -5.41
CA GLN A 13 2.18 8.68 -4.89
C GLN A 13 2.46 7.88 -3.61
N ALA A 14 1.54 7.88 -2.66
CA ALA A 14 1.68 7.12 -1.41
C ALA A 14 1.76 5.61 -1.67
N CYS A 15 0.99 5.09 -2.65
CA CYS A 15 1.10 3.70 -3.10
C CYS A 15 2.48 3.40 -3.68
N THR A 16 3.05 4.29 -4.50
CA THR A 16 4.40 4.09 -5.06
C THR A 16 5.45 4.00 -3.96
N GLU A 17 5.40 4.91 -2.99
CA GLU A 17 6.35 4.95 -1.88
C GLU A 17 6.21 3.72 -0.97
N CYS A 18 4.98 3.34 -0.64
CA CYS A 18 4.69 2.15 0.15
C CYS A 18 5.17 0.89 -0.57
N ALA A 19 4.90 0.75 -1.88
CA ALA A 19 5.33 -0.40 -2.66
C ALA A 19 6.85 -0.58 -2.61
N ARG A 20 7.60 0.51 -2.81
CA ARG A 20 9.07 0.50 -2.73
C ARG A 20 9.57 0.13 -1.34
N SER A 21 8.99 0.71 -0.29
CA SER A 21 9.40 0.45 1.10
C SER A 21 9.15 -1.01 1.49
N CYS A 22 7.99 -1.55 1.12
CA CYS A 22 7.60 -2.93 1.38
C CYS A 22 8.45 -3.94 0.59
N ALA A 23 8.75 -3.67 -0.68
CA ALA A 23 9.65 -4.50 -1.49
C ALA A 23 11.07 -4.52 -0.90
N THR A 24 11.57 -3.34 -0.48
CA THR A 24 12.87 -3.24 0.20
C THR A 24 12.87 -4.06 1.48
N ARG A 25 11.82 -3.93 2.31
CA ARG A 25 11.66 -4.72 3.54
C ARG A 25 11.71 -6.22 3.26
N ALA A 26 10.92 -6.69 2.30
CA ALA A 26 10.88 -8.11 1.94
C ALA A 26 12.25 -8.64 1.48
N SER A 27 13.06 -7.80 0.82
CA SER A 27 14.40 -8.18 0.35
C SER A 27 15.45 -8.27 1.46
N LEU A 28 15.24 -7.57 2.58
CA LEU A 28 16.14 -7.56 3.74
C LEU A 28 15.90 -8.74 4.70
N VAL A 29 14.79 -9.46 4.54
CA VAL A 29 14.45 -10.58 5.40
C VAL A 29 15.07 -11.88 4.88
N ASP A 30 15.71 -12.62 5.79
CA ASP A 30 16.30 -13.93 5.51
C ASP A 30 15.23 -14.95 5.03
N PRO A 31 15.38 -15.56 3.84
CA PRO A 31 14.48 -16.60 3.34
C PRO A 31 14.36 -17.83 4.24
N ASP A 32 15.42 -18.16 4.98
CA ASP A 32 15.47 -19.31 5.90
C ASP A 32 15.26 -18.88 7.37
N GLY A 33 14.69 -17.69 7.56
CA GLY A 33 14.43 -17.10 8.87
C GLY A 33 13.34 -17.78 9.68
N THR A 34 13.09 -17.25 10.87
CA THR A 34 11.99 -17.67 11.75
C THR A 34 10.61 -17.47 11.11
N GLU A 35 9.58 -18.14 11.62
CA GLU A 35 8.19 -17.97 11.15
C GLU A 35 7.73 -16.50 11.16
N ASN A 36 8.15 -15.71 12.16
CA ASN A 36 7.88 -14.27 12.22
C ASN A 36 8.57 -13.50 11.08
N GLN A 37 9.81 -13.87 10.73
CA GLN A 37 10.51 -13.28 9.58
C GLN A 37 9.82 -13.66 8.27
N GLU A 38 9.43 -14.93 8.11
CA GLU A 38 8.67 -15.35 6.94
C GLU A 38 7.36 -14.56 6.79
N LEU A 39 6.63 -14.33 7.89
CA LEU A 39 5.42 -13.51 7.89
C LEU A 39 5.70 -12.07 7.44
N VAL A 40 6.75 -11.43 7.97
CA VAL A 40 7.18 -10.08 7.56
C VAL A 40 7.51 -10.04 6.06
N ARG A 41 8.23 -11.03 5.55
CA ARG A 41 8.59 -11.13 4.13
C ARG A 41 7.34 -11.28 3.26
N ARG A 42 6.44 -12.20 3.60
CA ARG A 42 5.19 -12.44 2.87
C ARG A 42 4.30 -11.19 2.85
N LYS A 43 4.15 -10.49 3.99
CA LYS A 43 3.39 -9.23 4.06
C LYS A 43 4.06 -8.10 3.27
N GLY A 44 5.39 -8.02 3.28
CA GLY A 44 6.15 -7.08 2.44
C GLY A 44 5.90 -7.28 0.95
N ILE A 45 5.95 -8.53 0.46
CA ILE A 45 5.67 -8.85 -0.94
C ILE A 45 4.22 -8.49 -1.29
N MET A 46 3.26 -8.96 -0.49
CA MET A 46 1.84 -8.72 -0.74
C MET A 46 1.49 -7.23 -0.75
N CYS A 47 2.01 -6.46 0.21
CA CYS A 47 1.79 -5.02 0.27
C CYS A 47 2.46 -4.30 -0.91
N ALA A 48 3.64 -4.75 -1.33
CA ALA A 48 4.31 -4.18 -2.48
C ALA A 48 3.51 -4.36 -3.78
N GLU A 49 3.01 -5.58 -4.02
CA GLU A 49 2.24 -5.92 -5.21
C GLU A 49 0.91 -5.18 -5.27
N VAL A 50 0.15 -5.13 -4.16
CA VAL A 50 -1.15 -4.43 -4.17
C VAL A 50 -0.97 -2.92 -4.33
N CYS A 51 0.06 -2.33 -3.71
CA CYS A 51 0.33 -0.90 -3.84
C CYS A 51 0.82 -0.55 -5.25
N ASP A 52 1.67 -1.37 -5.88
CA ASP A 52 2.09 -1.18 -7.27
C ASP A 52 0.90 -1.27 -8.24
N ALA A 53 0.06 -2.30 -8.08
CA ALA A 53 -1.16 -2.45 -8.89
C ALA A 53 -2.12 -1.26 -8.71
N THR A 54 -2.29 -0.79 -7.47
CA THR A 54 -3.16 0.36 -7.17
C THR A 54 -2.61 1.64 -7.77
N CYS A 55 -1.31 1.91 -7.64
CA CYS A 55 -0.68 3.04 -8.33
C CYS A 55 -0.86 2.96 -9.85
N ARG A 56 -0.72 1.75 -10.41
CA ARG A 56 -1.14 1.30 -11.75
C ARG A 56 -2.45 1.96 -12.19
N VAL A 57 -3.50 1.47 -11.56
CA VAL A 57 -4.90 1.84 -11.80
C VAL A 57 -5.14 3.34 -11.60
N LEU A 58 -4.55 3.94 -10.57
CA LEU A 58 -4.74 5.37 -10.28
C LEU A 58 -3.95 6.27 -11.23
N SER A 59 -2.90 5.79 -11.89
CA SER A 59 -2.11 6.60 -12.84
C SER A 59 -2.62 6.49 -14.27
N GLU A 60 -3.29 5.39 -14.63
CA GLU A 60 -3.86 5.19 -15.95
C GLU A 60 -5.03 6.15 -16.20
N GLN A 61 -4.92 6.97 -17.25
CA GLN A 61 -5.96 7.95 -17.63
C GLN A 61 -7.18 7.31 -18.31
N ASN A 62 -7.10 6.03 -18.69
CA ASN A 62 -8.20 5.33 -19.35
C ASN A 62 -9.23 4.83 -18.34
N GLN A 63 -10.48 4.85 -18.80
CA GLN A 63 -11.77 4.54 -18.16
C GLN A 63 -11.80 3.27 -17.26
N VAL A 64 -11.09 3.25 -16.14
CA VAL A 64 -11.41 2.32 -15.05
C VAL A 64 -12.63 2.87 -14.33
N ASP A 65 -13.70 2.07 -14.27
CA ASP A 65 -14.94 2.43 -13.58
C ASP A 65 -14.70 2.66 -12.08
N GLU A 66 -15.41 3.63 -11.48
CA GLU A 66 -15.25 4.02 -10.08
C GLU A 66 -15.49 2.86 -9.11
N ALA A 67 -16.36 1.90 -9.44
CA ALA A 67 -16.58 0.73 -8.58
C ALA A 67 -15.35 -0.19 -8.55
N THR A 68 -14.67 -0.36 -9.69
CA THR A 68 -13.42 -1.13 -9.75
C THR A 68 -12.31 -0.42 -8.98
N ILE A 69 -12.20 0.90 -9.13
CA ILE A 69 -11.24 1.72 -8.36
C ILE A 69 -11.53 1.58 -6.86
N ARG A 70 -12.79 1.67 -6.45
CA ARG A 70 -13.22 1.55 -5.04
C ARG A 70 -12.76 0.22 -4.45
N VAL A 71 -13.06 -0.91 -5.12
CA VAL A 71 -12.66 -2.25 -4.66
C VAL A 71 -11.13 -2.37 -4.55
N GLN A 72 -10.39 -1.90 -5.56
CA GLN A 72 -8.93 -1.95 -5.57
C GLN A 72 -8.32 -1.14 -4.40
N VAL A 73 -8.81 0.09 -4.17
CA VAL A 73 -8.28 0.98 -3.14
C VAL A 73 -8.69 0.54 -1.73
N GLU A 74 -9.90 -0.01 -1.55
CA GLU A 74 -10.33 -0.63 -0.29
C GLU A 74 -9.43 -1.80 0.09
N TRP A 75 -9.11 -2.65 -0.88
CA TRP A 75 -8.21 -3.76 -0.70
C TRP A 75 -6.78 -3.29 -0.36
N CYS A 76 -6.25 -2.32 -1.12
CA CYS A 76 -4.96 -1.70 -0.83
C CYS A 76 -4.89 -1.15 0.59
N ARG A 77 -5.90 -0.37 1.02
CA ARG A 77 -5.99 0.17 2.38
C ARG A 77 -5.91 -0.94 3.43
N GLN A 78 -6.68 -2.01 3.27
CA GLN A 78 -6.70 -3.11 4.23
C GLN A 78 -5.33 -3.80 4.32
N VAL A 79 -4.73 -4.15 3.19
CA VAL A 79 -3.40 -4.79 3.15
C VAL A 79 -2.33 -3.89 3.78
N CYS A 80 -2.36 -2.58 3.52
CA CYS A 80 -1.43 -1.64 4.15
C CYS A 80 -1.57 -1.63 5.68
N LEU A 81 -2.79 -1.60 6.21
CA LEU A 81 -3.02 -1.61 7.66
C LEU A 81 -2.55 -2.92 8.31
N GLU A 82 -2.87 -4.06 7.71
CA GLU A 82 -2.42 -5.37 8.19
C GLU A 82 -0.89 -5.50 8.14
N SER A 83 -0.27 -5.01 7.06
CA SER A 83 1.20 -5.07 6.91
C SER A 83 1.90 -4.16 7.92
N ALA A 84 1.37 -2.95 8.17
CA ALA A 84 1.88 -2.06 9.20
C ALA A 84 1.90 -2.72 10.58
N GLN A 85 0.82 -3.43 10.95
CA GLN A 85 0.74 -4.15 12.23
C GLN A 85 1.80 -5.26 12.34
N VAL A 86 2.07 -5.98 11.26
CA VAL A 86 3.13 -7.00 11.23
C VAL A 86 4.51 -6.36 11.35
N PHE A 87 4.75 -5.22 10.67
CA PHE A 87 6.02 -4.52 10.73
C PHE A 87 6.30 -3.88 12.10
N ASP A 88 5.27 -3.49 12.85
CA ASP A 88 5.45 -2.99 14.22
C ASP A 88 6.12 -4.02 15.15
N GLY A 89 5.95 -5.32 14.85
CA GLY A 89 6.57 -6.41 15.59
C GLY A 89 8.01 -6.74 15.14
N HIS A 90 8.56 -6.03 14.15
CA HIS A 90 9.86 -6.36 13.55
C HIS A 90 10.84 -5.19 13.68
N SER A 91 11.96 -5.43 14.36
CA SER A 91 13.00 -4.43 14.57
C SER A 91 13.53 -3.86 13.25
N GLY A 92 13.62 -2.55 13.14
CA GLY A 92 14.14 -1.88 11.96
C GLY A 92 13.12 -1.75 10.83
N ALA A 93 11.84 -2.11 11.03
CA ALA A 93 10.75 -1.94 10.05
C ALA A 93 9.85 -0.73 10.30
N GLU A 94 10.25 0.17 11.20
CA GLU A 94 9.46 1.33 11.64
C GLU A 94 9.11 2.26 10.47
N GLU A 95 10.07 2.55 9.59
CA GLU A 95 9.85 3.37 8.39
C GLU A 95 8.90 2.68 7.39
N THR A 96 9.01 1.35 7.24
CA THR A 96 8.10 0.58 6.38
C THR A 96 6.68 0.57 6.94
N ALA A 97 6.53 0.42 8.25
CA ALA A 97 5.23 0.54 8.93
C ALA A 97 4.62 1.95 8.78
N GLN A 98 5.45 2.99 8.87
CA GLN A 98 5.00 4.37 8.66
C GLN A 98 4.53 4.60 7.23
N ALA A 99 5.27 4.13 6.22
CA ALA A 99 4.89 4.21 4.81
C ALA A 99 3.55 3.50 4.53
N CYS A 100 3.35 2.31 5.11
CA CYS A 100 2.07 1.60 5.03
C CYS A 100 0.91 2.41 5.61
N ARG A 101 1.10 3.02 6.79
CA ARG A 101 0.05 3.86 7.40
C ARG A 101 -0.22 5.13 6.61
N ALA A 102 0.81 5.74 6.02
CA ALA A 102 0.65 6.90 5.15
C ALA A 102 -0.17 6.54 3.90
N CYS A 103 0.14 5.40 3.27
CA CYS A 103 -0.63 4.87 2.14
C CYS A 103 -2.08 4.56 2.51
N ALA A 104 -2.32 3.90 3.63
CA ALA A 104 -3.68 3.61 4.11
C ALA A 104 -4.52 4.88 4.35
N ARG A 105 -3.89 5.96 4.86
CA ARG A 105 -4.56 7.26 5.02
C ARG A 105 -4.91 7.87 3.67
N ALA A 106 -3.97 7.94 2.74
CA ALA A 106 -4.21 8.48 1.40
C ALA A 106 -5.28 7.68 0.63
N CYS A 107 -5.28 6.34 0.75
CA CYS A 107 -6.35 5.49 0.22
C CYS A 107 -7.72 5.83 0.82
N THR A 108 -7.77 6.07 2.13
CA THR A 108 -9.02 6.43 2.84
C THR A 108 -9.54 7.79 2.39
N GLU A 109 -8.65 8.77 2.26
CA GLU A 109 -8.99 10.12 1.79
C GLU A 109 -9.52 10.07 0.36
N PHE A 110 -8.85 9.35 -0.54
CA PHE A 110 -9.30 9.21 -1.92
C PHE A 110 -10.65 8.46 -2.02
N LEU A 111 -10.86 7.38 -1.26
CA LEU A 111 -12.15 6.66 -1.22
C LEU A 111 -13.31 7.58 -0.83
N ALA A 112 -13.08 8.57 0.04
CA ALA A 112 -14.10 9.54 0.43
C ALA A 112 -14.50 10.50 -0.70
N THR A 113 -13.74 10.54 -1.81
CA THR A 113 -14.04 11.35 -3.00
C THR A 113 -14.77 10.59 -4.11
N LEU A 114 -14.88 9.27 -4.00
CA LEU A 114 -15.60 8.41 -4.95
C LEU A 114 -17.11 8.49 -4.70
N ASN A 115 -17.92 8.55 -5.77
CA ASN A 115 -19.38 8.64 -5.66
C ASN A 115 -20.06 7.28 -5.44
#